data_AF-A0A7W1BRM3-F1
#
_entry.id   AF-A0A7W1BRM3-F1
#
_cell.length_a   1.000
_cell.length_b   1.000
_cell.length_c   1.000
_cell.angle_alpha   90.00
_cell.angle_beta   90.00
_cell.angle_gamma   90.00
#
_symmetry.space_group_name_H-M   'P 1'
#
loop_
_entity.id
_entity.type
_entity.pdbx_description
1 polymer ?
#
loop_
_entity_poly.entity_id
_entity_poly.type
_entity_poly.pdbx_seq_one_letter_code
_entity_poly.pdbx_strand_id
1 'polypeptide(L)'
;MTFELSDPGAIWVDFLAKEPGAEMRLGTGSLTFRYGDSFDVANELEAYERLIHDCMLGDHTLFTRADGIERLWEVSAPLLEQPPKPLPYAQGSWGPEAIDRLVAPNRWHLPYTRDA
;
A
#
# COMPACT_ATOMS: atom_id res chain seq x y z
N MET A 1 -9.85 -4.62 -4.16
CA MET A 1 -8.89 -5.39 -3.36
C MET A 1 -7.80 -4.44 -2.92
N THR A 2 -7.45 -4.46 -1.65
CA THR A 2 -6.52 -3.54 -0.99
C THR A 2 -5.55 -4.36 -0.14
N PHE A 3 -4.26 -4.01 -0.16
CA PHE A 3 -3.22 -4.57 0.69
C PHE A 3 -2.68 -3.48 1.61
N GLU A 4 -2.74 -3.68 2.91
CA GLU A 4 -2.08 -2.85 3.91
C GLU A 4 -0.75 -3.49 4.29
N LEU A 5 0.31 -2.70 4.13
CA LEU A 5 1.70 -3.13 4.30
C LEU A 5 2.29 -2.71 5.64
N SER A 6 1.55 -1.96 6.47
CA SER A 6 1.97 -1.69 7.85
C SER A 6 1.83 -2.95 8.68
N ASP A 7 2.82 -3.26 9.51
CA ASP A 7 2.81 -4.37 10.45
C ASP A 7 1.57 -4.34 11.37
N PRO A 8 0.78 -5.43 11.52
CA PRO A 8 0.98 -6.79 10.97
C PRO A 8 0.44 -7.00 9.54
N GLY A 9 -0.27 -6.02 9.00
CA GLY A 9 -0.77 -6.04 7.63
C GLY A 9 -2.14 -6.68 7.51
N ALA A 10 -2.84 -6.28 6.45
CA ALA A 10 -4.18 -6.77 6.17
C ALA A 10 -4.48 -6.78 4.67
N ILE A 11 -5.41 -7.65 4.29
CA ILE A 11 -5.93 -7.76 2.93
C ILE A 11 -7.44 -7.59 2.99
N TRP A 12 -7.97 -6.68 2.17
CA TRP A 12 -9.40 -6.50 2.00
C TRP A 12 -9.83 -6.76 0.56
N VAL A 13 -10.94 -7.47 0.43
CA VAL A 13 -11.60 -7.70 -0.85
C VAL A 13 -13.07 -7.30 -0.72
N ASP A 14 -13.41 -6.15 -1.29
CA ASP A 14 -14.81 -5.77 -1.51
C ASP A 14 -15.33 -6.38 -2.82
N PHE A 15 -16.52 -6.96 -2.79
CA PHE A 15 -17.17 -7.57 -3.95
C PHE A 15 -18.69 -7.41 -3.88
N LEU A 16 -19.37 -7.57 -5.02
CA LEU A 16 -20.83 -7.58 -5.05
C LEU A 16 -21.34 -9.02 -4.87
N ALA A 17 -22.28 -9.19 -3.95
CA ALA A 17 -22.94 -10.45 -3.68
C ALA A 17 -24.45 -10.29 -3.71
N LYS A 18 -25.18 -11.35 -4.04
CA LYS A 18 -26.64 -11.36 -3.96
C LYS A 18 -27.05 -11.31 -2.49
N GLU A 19 -27.90 -10.36 -2.14
CA GLU A 19 -28.45 -10.29 -0.80
C GLU A 19 -29.41 -11.47 -0.52
N PRO A 20 -29.40 -12.03 0.70
CA PRO A 20 -30.38 -13.04 1.10
C PRO A 20 -31.81 -12.49 0.99
N GLY A 21 -32.69 -13.22 0.30
CA GLY A 21 -34.06 -12.79 0.03
C GLY A 21 -34.64 -13.37 -1.25
N ALA A 22 -35.94 -13.19 -1.47
CA ALA A 22 -36.63 -13.64 -2.67
C ALA A 22 -36.33 -12.75 -3.89
N GLU A 23 -35.97 -11.49 -3.66
CA GLU A 23 -35.67 -10.51 -4.71
C GLU A 23 -34.21 -10.61 -5.18
N MET A 24 -33.97 -10.28 -6.45
CA MET A 24 -32.62 -10.22 -7.03
C MET A 24 -32.02 -8.84 -6.79
N ARG A 25 -31.44 -8.65 -5.60
CA ARG A 25 -30.72 -7.43 -5.21
C ARG A 25 -29.25 -7.75 -4.94
N LEU A 26 -28.34 -6.93 -5.47
CA LEU A 26 -26.92 -6.99 -5.19
C LEU A 26 -26.60 -6.02 -4.04
N GLY A 27 -25.83 -6.51 -3.07
CA GLY A 27 -25.23 -5.73 -2.00
C GLY A 27 -23.70 -5.87 -2.02
N THR A 28 -23.01 -4.98 -1.32
CA THR A 28 -21.55 -5.06 -1.17
C THR A 28 -21.21 -5.98 -0.01
N GLY A 29 -20.42 -7.02 -0.28
CA GLY A 29 -19.75 -7.85 0.72
C GLY A 29 -18.27 -7.47 0.84
N SER A 30 -17.68 -7.76 2.00
CA SER A 30 -16.25 -7.54 2.27
C SER A 30 -15.65 -8.79 2.91
N LEU A 31 -14.50 -9.23 2.40
CA LEU A 31 -13.64 -10.21 3.05
C LEU A 31 -12.43 -9.48 3.62
N THR A 32 -12.12 -9.73 4.90
CA THR A 32 -10.96 -9.15 5.57
C THR A 32 -10.09 -10.28 6.09
N PHE A 33 -8.80 -10.24 5.74
CA PHE A 33 -7.76 -11.08 6.32
C PHE A 33 -6.78 -10.19 7.07
N ARG A 34 -6.55 -10.45 8.35
CA ARG A 34 -5.55 -9.76 9.16
C ARG A 34 -4.50 -10.77 9.61
N TYR A 35 -3.23 -10.45 9.42
CA TYR A 35 -2.13 -11.34 9.82
C TYR A 35 -2.12 -11.55 11.34
N GLY A 36 -2.30 -10.47 12.12
CA GLY A 36 -2.31 -10.54 13.58
C GLY A 36 -3.44 -11.40 14.19
N ASP A 37 -4.55 -11.58 13.48
CA ASP A 37 -5.65 -12.46 13.92
C ASP A 37 -5.40 -13.94 13.55
N SER A 38 -4.52 -14.19 12.56
CA SER A 38 -4.40 -15.49 11.89
C SER A 38 -3.11 -16.25 12.24
N PHE A 39 -2.09 -15.55 12.73
CA PHE A 39 -0.78 -16.13 13.03
C PHE A 39 -0.25 -15.65 14.39
N ASP A 40 0.61 -16.47 14.99
CA ASP A 40 1.37 -16.06 16.17
C ASP A 40 2.52 -15.14 15.75
N VAL A 41 2.38 -13.86 16.06
CA VAL A 41 3.38 -12.82 15.78
C VAL A 41 4.63 -12.92 16.67
N ALA A 42 4.67 -13.84 17.64
CA ALA A 42 5.81 -13.99 18.54
C ALA A 42 7.13 -14.38 17.84
N ASN A 43 7.06 -14.93 16.62
CA ASN A 43 8.24 -15.27 15.80
C ASN A 43 8.41 -14.36 14.58
N GLU A 44 7.67 -13.26 14.51
CA GLU A 44 7.86 -12.26 13.46
C GLU A 44 9.23 -11.59 13.64
N LEU A 45 9.97 -11.48 12.53
CA LEU A 45 11.25 -10.76 12.52
C LEU A 45 10.95 -9.31 12.15
N GLU A 46 11.45 -8.39 12.97
CA GLU A 46 11.44 -6.98 12.64
C GLU A 46 12.18 -6.72 11.32
N ALA A 47 11.86 -5.63 10.64
CA ALA A 47 12.37 -5.36 9.28
C ALA A 47 13.91 -5.49 9.18
N TYR A 48 14.65 -4.99 10.17
CA TYR A 48 16.11 -5.10 10.18
C TYR A 48 16.62 -6.49 10.56
N GLU A 49 15.96 -7.17 11.50
CA GLU A 49 16.32 -8.54 11.89
C GLU A 49 16.18 -9.47 10.70
N ARG A 50 15.10 -9.31 9.92
CA ARG A 50 14.85 -10.05 8.69
C ARG A 50 15.97 -9.83 7.67
N LEU A 51 16.34 -8.58 7.39
CA LEU A 51 17.39 -8.28 6.42
C LEU A 51 18.76 -8.83 6.83
N ILE A 52 19.10 -8.75 8.13
CA ILE A 52 20.35 -9.30 8.65
C ILE A 52 20.34 -10.83 8.54
N HIS A 53 19.24 -11.47 8.94
CA HIS A 53 19.05 -12.91 8.82
C HIS A 53 19.23 -13.40 7.38
N ASP A 54 18.57 -12.74 6.43
CA ASP A 54 18.64 -13.11 5.00
C ASP A 54 20.06 -12.91 4.45
N CYS A 55 20.77 -11.86 4.88
CA CYS A 55 22.19 -11.67 4.56
C CYS A 55 23.08 -12.81 5.08
N MET A 56 22.83 -13.33 6.29
CA MET A 56 23.59 -14.46 6.84
C MET A 56 23.33 -15.76 6.07
N LEU A 57 22.15 -15.92 5.50
CA LEU A 57 21.78 -17.06 4.65
C LEU A 57 22.21 -16.89 3.18
N GLY A 58 22.69 -15.71 2.79
CA GLY A 58 22.97 -15.38 1.39
C GLY A 58 21.72 -15.25 0.53
N ASP A 59 20.56 -15.01 1.14
CA ASP A 59 19.31 -14.73 0.43
C ASP A 59 19.23 -13.24 0.07
N HIS A 60 19.21 -12.95 -1.23
CA HIS A 60 19.23 -11.59 -1.77
C HIS A 60 17.84 -11.10 -2.21
N THR A 61 16.77 -11.84 -1.92
CA THR A 61 15.42 -11.56 -2.44
C THR A 61 14.89 -10.18 -2.04
N LEU A 62 15.21 -9.70 -0.83
CA LEU A 62 14.78 -8.39 -0.33
C LEU A 62 15.79 -7.25 -0.60
N PHE A 63 16.87 -7.54 -1.33
CA PHE A 63 17.90 -6.56 -1.65
C PHE A 63 17.71 -6.06 -3.08
N THR A 64 17.72 -4.74 -3.26
CA THR A 64 17.65 -4.15 -4.60
C THR A 64 18.97 -4.38 -5.32
N ARG A 65 18.90 -4.85 -6.56
CA ARG A 65 20.07 -5.05 -7.42
C ARG A 65 20.65 -3.72 -7.89
N ALA A 66 21.94 -3.70 -8.21
CA ALA A 66 22.65 -2.50 -8.67
C ALA A 66 22.01 -1.86 -9.92
N ASP A 67 21.62 -2.67 -10.91
CA ASP A 67 20.91 -2.21 -12.11
C ASP A 67 19.57 -1.53 -11.78
N GLY A 68 18.84 -2.06 -10.81
CA GLY A 68 17.62 -1.45 -10.29
C GLY A 68 17.88 -0.09 -9.62
N ILE A 69 18.96 0.03 -8.86
CA ILE A 69 19.37 1.29 -8.21
C ILE A 69 19.77 2.34 -9.26
N GLU A 70 20.59 1.95 -10.24
CA GLU A 70 21.01 2.84 -11.33
C GLU A 70 19.81 3.37 -12.11
N ARG A 71 18.86 2.49 -12.44
CA ARG A 71 17.63 2.89 -13.13
C ARG A 71 16.75 3.82 -12.29
N LEU A 72 16.63 3.58 -10.98
CA LEU A 72 15.89 4.47 -10.07
C LEU A 72 16.48 5.88 -10.08
N TRP A 73 17.81 6.00 -10.03
CA TRP A 73 18.50 7.28 -10.11
C TRP A 73 18.30 7.97 -11.45
N GLU A 74 18.44 7.25 -12.56
CA GLU A 74 18.22 7.78 -13.91
C GLU A 74 16.81 8.38 -14.06
N VAL A 75 15.77 7.69 -13.59
CA VAL A 75 14.38 8.16 -13.65
C VAL A 75 14.14 9.36 -12.74
N SER A 76 14.77 9.40 -11.57
CA SER A 76 14.55 10.44 -10.57
C SER A 76 15.35 11.72 -10.87
N ALA A 77 16.47 11.61 -11.59
CA ALA A 77 17.40 12.71 -11.82
C ALA A 77 16.74 13.99 -12.39
N PRO A 78 15.87 13.94 -13.43
CA PRO A 78 15.26 15.16 -13.97
C PRO A 78 14.43 15.94 -12.94
N LEU A 79 13.72 15.21 -12.05
CA LEU A 79 12.91 15.83 -10.99
C LEU A 79 13.79 16.46 -9.91
N LEU A 80 14.94 15.86 -9.60
CA LEU A 80 15.87 16.34 -8.58
C LEU A 80 16.70 17.53 -9.07
N GLU A 81 17.07 17.55 -10.36
CA GLU A 81 17.85 18.65 -10.96
C GLU A 81 17.00 19.90 -11.18
N GLN A 82 15.71 19.73 -11.50
CA GLN A 82 14.79 20.83 -11.78
C GLN A 82 13.47 20.66 -11.01
N PRO A 83 13.51 20.75 -9.66
CA PRO A 83 12.33 20.53 -8.85
C PRO A 83 11.28 21.62 -9.10
N PRO A 84 10.02 21.26 -9.42
CA PRO A 84 8.95 22.23 -9.55
C PRO A 84 8.63 22.87 -8.19
N LYS A 85 8.04 24.06 -8.21
CA LYS A 85 7.58 24.71 -6.97
C LYS A 85 6.55 23.82 -6.26
N PRO A 86 6.75 23.46 -4.98
CA PRO A 86 5.76 22.69 -4.23
C PRO A 86 4.42 23.43 -4.14
N LEU A 87 3.33 22.68 -4.29
CA LEU A 87 1.98 23.20 -4.10
C LEU A 87 1.61 23.09 -2.60
N PRO A 88 1.16 24.18 -1.96
CA PRO A 88 0.73 24.13 -0.57
C PRO A 88 -0.58 23.33 -0.42
N TYR A 89 -0.74 22.70 0.74
CA TYR A 89 -1.97 22.01 1.13
C TYR A 89 -2.15 22.10 2.65
N ALA A 90 -3.38 21.92 3.13
CA ALA A 90 -3.68 22.03 4.56
C ALA A 90 -3.11 20.83 5.34
N GLN A 91 -2.62 21.05 6.56
CA GLN A 91 -2.20 19.96 7.45
C GLN A 91 -3.39 19.00 7.68
N GLY A 92 -3.13 17.69 7.58
CA GLY A 92 -4.15 16.65 7.70
C GLY A 92 -4.98 16.41 6.43
N SER A 93 -4.78 17.19 5.37
CA SER A 93 -5.33 16.86 4.04
C SER A 93 -4.44 15.87 3.30
N TRP A 94 -4.99 15.23 2.26
CA TRP A 94 -4.29 14.27 1.40
C TRP A 94 -3.40 14.91 0.31
N GLY A 95 -3.28 16.24 0.31
CA GLY A 95 -2.49 16.99 -0.67
C GLY A 95 -3.30 18.08 -1.39
N PRO A 96 -2.69 18.75 -2.39
CA PRO A 96 -3.35 19.81 -3.16
C PRO A 96 -4.39 19.24 -4.13
N GLU A 97 -5.41 20.03 -4.50
CA GLU A 97 -6.44 19.62 -5.50
C GLU A 97 -5.88 19.13 -6.85
N ALA A 98 -4.65 19.53 -7.18
CA ALA A 98 -3.97 19.08 -8.39
C ALA A 98 -3.77 17.55 -8.43
N ILE A 99 -3.72 16.85 -7.28
CA ILE A 99 -3.56 15.38 -7.23
C ILE A 99 -4.77 14.65 -7.81
N ASP A 100 -5.98 15.22 -7.71
CA ASP A 100 -7.19 14.61 -8.26
C ASP A 100 -7.21 14.72 -9.78
N ARG A 101 -6.68 15.83 -10.32
CA ARG A 101 -6.51 16.03 -11.76
C ARG A 101 -5.48 15.07 -12.35
N LEU A 102 -4.47 14.68 -11.58
CA LEU A 102 -3.41 13.77 -12.02
C LEU A 102 -3.96 12.38 -12.37
N VAL A 103 -4.96 11.90 -11.64
CA VAL A 103 -5.53 10.55 -11.81
C VAL A 103 -6.86 10.55 -12.56
N ALA A 104 -7.42 11.72 -12.88
CA ALA A 104 -8.69 11.84 -13.59
C ALA A 104 -8.70 11.03 -14.91
N PRO A 105 -9.81 10.35 -15.25
CA PRO A 105 -11.11 10.34 -14.58
C PRO A 105 -11.20 9.37 -13.38
N ASN A 106 -10.10 8.72 -13.01
CA ASN A 106 -10.04 7.87 -11.83
C ASN A 106 -9.90 8.72 -10.56
N ARG A 107 -9.91 8.05 -9.41
CA ARG A 107 -9.73 8.67 -8.10
C ARG A 107 -8.74 7.88 -7.27
N TRP A 108 -8.05 8.57 -6.37
CA TRP A 108 -7.27 7.90 -5.33
C TRP A 108 -8.20 7.09 -4.43
N HIS A 109 -7.86 5.82 -4.23
CA HIS A 109 -8.50 5.00 -3.20
C HIS A 109 -7.70 5.15 -1.91
N LEU A 110 -8.14 6.07 -1.07
CA LEU A 110 -7.48 6.36 0.19
C LEU A 110 -7.93 5.34 1.23
N PRO A 111 -7.01 4.81 2.05
CA PRO A 111 -7.39 3.93 3.15
C PRO A 111 -8.26 4.74 4.09
N TYR A 112 -9.54 4.39 4.18
CA TYR A 112 -10.33 4.79 5.33
C TYR A 112 -9.75 4.02 6.51
N THR A 113 -9.35 4.70 7.58
CA THR A 113 -9.40 4.11 8.91
C THR A 113 -10.84 3.71 9.16
N ARG A 114 -11.19 2.47 8.79
CA ARG A 114 -12.42 1.84 9.24
C ARG A 114 -12.15 1.38 10.68
N ASP A 115 -11.97 2.34 11.58
CA ASP A 115 -11.83 2.08 13.01
C ASP A 115 -13.23 1.95 13.62
N ALA A 116 -13.64 0.69 13.81
CA ALA A 116 -14.29 0.12 15.00
C ALA A 116 -14.73 -1.33 14.68
#